data_AF-A0A6S7I4L4-F1
#
_entry.id   AF-A0A6S7I4L4-F1
#
_cell.length_a   1.000
_cell.length_b   1.000
_cell.length_c   1.000
_cell.angle_alpha   90.00
_cell.angle_beta   90.00
_cell.angle_gamma   90.00
#
_symmetry.space_group_name_H-M   'P 1'
#
loop_
_entity.id
_entity.type
_entity.pdbx_description
1 polymer ?
#
loop_
_entity_poly.entity_id
_entity_poly.type
_entity_poly.pdbx_seq_one_letter_code
_entity_poly.pdbx_strand_id
1 'polypeptide(L)'
;MIINGEEWPPYLKDVDNVTMQYPPNTPEDRKFAIGHPFYCMLPGLFMYATIWLREHNRVCTILRKEHPHWDDERLYQTGKLVITGEVIKIVIEDYVNHLANYNLKLKYNPELVFDHGYDYNNRIHLEFNHMYHWHPFSPDEFDISGTKYSISEFMYHPEIVVKHGMSSFVDSMSKGLCGK
;
A
#
# COMPACT_ATOMS: atom_id res chain seq x y z
N MET A 1 0.10 -9.52 -13.12
CA MET A 1 0.93 -9.96 -14.26
C MET A 1 2.35 -10.29 -13.79
N ILE A 2 3.14 -11.06 -14.53
CA ILE A 2 4.52 -11.39 -14.15
C ILE A 2 5.52 -10.62 -15.02
N ILE A 3 6.44 -9.88 -14.39
CA ILE A 3 7.56 -9.19 -15.05
C ILE A 3 8.83 -9.56 -14.28
N ASN A 4 9.85 -10.04 -14.98
CA ASN A 4 11.13 -10.48 -14.40
C ASN A 4 10.98 -11.50 -13.26
N GLY A 5 9.98 -12.37 -13.32
CA GLY A 5 9.72 -13.39 -12.30
C GLY A 5 8.97 -12.90 -11.06
N GLU A 6 8.55 -11.62 -11.03
CA GLU A 6 7.80 -11.02 -9.94
C GLU A 6 6.36 -10.67 -10.34
N GLU A 7 5.42 -10.74 -9.38
CA GLU A 7 4.01 -10.38 -9.59
C GLU A 7 3.78 -8.87 -9.44
N TRP A 8 3.19 -8.24 -10.45
CA TRP A 8 2.89 -6.81 -10.47
C TRP A 8 1.41 -6.56 -10.79
N PRO A 9 0.87 -5.38 -10.41
CA PRO A 9 -0.44 -4.94 -10.89
C PRO A 9 -0.50 -4.98 -12.42
N PRO A 10 -1.68 -5.22 -13.01
CA PRO A 10 -1.83 -5.26 -14.46
C PRO A 10 -1.59 -3.88 -15.10
N TYR A 11 -1.33 -3.85 -16.41
CA TYR A 11 -1.34 -2.59 -17.14
C TYR A 11 -2.76 -2.05 -17.31
N LEU A 12 -2.89 -0.73 -17.39
CA LEU A 12 -4.17 -0.04 -17.56
C LEU A 12 -4.89 -0.46 -18.84
N LYS A 13 -4.15 -0.63 -19.94
CA LYS A 13 -4.68 -1.10 -21.22
C LYS A 13 -5.29 -2.51 -21.17
N ASP A 14 -4.95 -3.31 -20.15
CA ASP A 14 -5.38 -4.70 -20.01
C ASP A 14 -6.56 -4.84 -19.03
N VAL A 15 -7.08 -3.73 -18.49
CA VAL A 15 -8.17 -3.72 -17.50
C VAL A 15 -9.27 -2.77 -17.94
N ASP A 16 -10.49 -3.30 -18.04
CA ASP A 16 -11.67 -2.51 -18.36
C ASP A 16 -12.20 -1.74 -17.14
N ASN A 17 -12.85 -0.60 -17.40
CA ASN A 17 -13.58 0.19 -16.40
C ASN A 17 -12.74 0.72 -15.22
N VAL A 18 -11.42 0.86 -15.38
CA VAL A 18 -10.53 1.49 -14.39
C VAL A 18 -10.00 2.81 -14.95
N THR A 19 -10.13 3.87 -14.17
CA THR A 19 -9.55 5.19 -14.49
C THR A 19 -8.34 5.43 -13.61
N MET A 20 -7.23 5.83 -14.22
CA MET A 20 -5.99 6.17 -13.51
C MET A 20 -5.52 7.57 -13.90
N GLN A 21 -4.87 8.26 -12.95
CA GLN A 21 -4.28 9.58 -13.18
C GLN A 21 -2.81 9.43 -13.58
N TYR A 22 -2.53 9.73 -14.84
CA TYR A 22 -1.18 9.80 -15.40
C TYR A 22 -1.02 11.08 -16.24
N PRO A 23 0.20 11.61 -16.38
CA PRO A 23 0.49 12.68 -17.34
C PRO A 23 0.06 12.28 -18.77
N PRO A 24 -0.42 13.22 -19.61
CA PRO A 24 -0.97 12.90 -20.94
C PRO A 24 -0.03 12.10 -21.87
N ASN A 25 1.28 12.31 -21.76
CA ASN A 25 2.29 11.69 -22.62
C ASN A 25 2.93 10.45 -22.01
N THR A 26 2.32 9.87 -20.97
CA THR A 26 2.86 8.65 -20.33
C THR A 26 2.73 7.46 -21.29
N PRO A 27 3.80 6.71 -21.55
CA PRO A 27 3.75 5.47 -22.33
C PRO A 27 2.82 4.40 -21.71
N GLU A 28 2.14 3.61 -22.55
CA GLU A 28 1.18 2.58 -22.10
C GLU A 28 1.84 1.47 -21.26
N ASP A 29 3.10 1.13 -21.55
CA ASP A 29 3.89 0.14 -20.81
C ASP A 29 4.36 0.64 -19.42
N ARG A 30 3.98 1.86 -19.04
CA ARG A 30 4.22 2.46 -17.72
C ARG A 30 2.93 2.77 -16.96
N LYS A 31 1.77 2.55 -17.59
CA LYS A 31 0.47 2.76 -16.96
C LYS A 31 0.00 1.47 -16.31
N PHE A 32 0.09 1.40 -15.00
CA PHE A 32 -0.48 0.33 -14.18
C PHE A 32 -1.89 0.69 -13.70
N ALA A 33 -2.75 -0.32 -13.57
CA ALA A 33 -4.06 -0.22 -12.96
C ALA A 33 -4.02 -0.74 -11.51
N ILE A 34 -4.48 0.09 -10.57
CA ILE A 34 -4.59 -0.22 -9.14
C ILE A 34 -5.86 0.41 -8.56
N GLY A 35 -6.20 0.08 -7.31
CA GLY A 35 -7.47 0.47 -6.70
C GLY A 35 -7.66 1.98 -6.46
N HIS A 36 -6.58 2.77 -6.42
CA HIS A 36 -6.67 4.22 -6.24
C HIS A 36 -6.02 4.97 -7.42
N PRO A 37 -6.75 5.89 -8.09
CA PRO A 37 -6.33 6.47 -9.37
C PRO A 37 -5.02 7.27 -9.28
N PHE A 38 -4.67 7.76 -8.10
CA PHE A 38 -3.52 8.61 -7.85
C PHE A 38 -2.25 7.86 -7.40
N TYR A 39 -2.35 6.61 -6.94
CA TYR A 39 -1.24 5.94 -6.22
C TYR A 39 -0.04 5.61 -7.12
N CYS A 40 -0.19 5.65 -8.45
CA CYS A 40 0.93 5.53 -9.37
C CYS A 40 1.77 6.81 -9.51
N MET A 41 1.35 7.93 -8.88
CA MET A 41 2.14 9.15 -8.81
C MET A 41 3.46 8.94 -8.07
N LEU A 42 3.48 8.15 -6.99
CA LEU A 42 4.70 7.94 -6.22
C LEU A 42 5.07 6.45 -6.26
N PRO A 43 6.27 6.08 -6.71
CA PRO A 43 6.76 4.71 -6.68
C PRO A 43 6.58 4.02 -5.31
N GLY A 44 6.74 4.74 -4.20
CA GLY A 44 6.47 4.19 -2.86
C GLY A 44 5.00 3.80 -2.62
N LEU A 45 4.03 4.55 -3.17
CA LEU A 45 2.61 4.20 -3.09
C LEU A 45 2.29 3.00 -3.99
N PHE A 46 2.88 2.96 -5.18
CA PHE A 46 2.77 1.81 -6.10
C PHE A 46 3.38 0.53 -5.49
N MET A 47 4.50 0.65 -4.78
CA MET A 47 5.12 -0.45 -4.02
C MET A 47 4.13 -1.03 -3.01
N TYR A 48 3.53 -0.19 -2.14
CA TYR A 48 2.53 -0.66 -1.18
C TYR A 48 1.29 -1.27 -1.86
N ALA A 49 0.78 -0.66 -2.93
CA ALA A 49 -0.35 -1.20 -3.68
C ALA A 49 -0.02 -2.61 -4.24
N THR A 50 1.21 -2.83 -4.69
CA THR A 50 1.68 -4.12 -5.17
C THR A 50 1.80 -5.15 -4.03
N ILE A 51 2.37 -4.76 -2.88
CA ILE A 51 2.47 -5.64 -1.70
C ILE A 51 1.08 -6.12 -1.28
N TRP A 52 0.11 -5.21 -1.16
CA TRP A 52 -1.25 -5.56 -0.75
C TRP A 52 -2.02 -6.38 -1.79
N LEU A 53 -1.74 -6.17 -3.08
CA LEU A 53 -2.28 -7.03 -4.15
C LEU A 53 -1.77 -8.47 -4.02
N ARG A 54 -0.45 -8.65 -3.82
CA ARG A 54 0.15 -9.97 -3.59
C ARG A 54 -0.42 -10.62 -2.34
N GLU A 55 -0.57 -9.85 -1.26
CA GLU A 55 -1.10 -10.36 0.01
C GLU A 55 -2.56 -10.80 -0.11
N HIS A 56 -3.40 -10.00 -0.78
CA HIS A 56 -4.78 -10.39 -1.07
C HIS A 56 -4.84 -11.72 -1.85
N ASN A 57 -4.03 -11.87 -2.90
CA ASN A 57 -3.99 -13.11 -3.69
C ASN A 57 -3.47 -14.31 -2.87
N ARG A 58 -2.49 -14.09 -1.99
CA ARG A 58 -1.97 -15.10 -1.06
C ARG A 58 -3.06 -15.55 -0.08
N VAL A 59 -3.79 -14.62 0.53
CA VAL A 59 -4.90 -14.89 1.44
C VAL A 59 -6.02 -15.66 0.72
N CYS A 60 -6.44 -15.22 -0.47
CA CYS A 60 -7.45 -15.91 -1.27
C CYS A 60 -7.01 -17.33 -1.64
N THR A 61 -5.73 -17.56 -1.90
CA THR A 61 -5.17 -18.89 -2.15
C THR A 61 -5.27 -19.79 -0.92
N ILE A 62 -5.02 -19.26 0.29
CA ILE A 62 -5.18 -20.00 1.55
C ILE A 62 -6.65 -20.31 1.79
N LEU A 63 -7.54 -19.31 1.67
CA LEU A 63 -8.98 -19.48 1.85
C LEU A 63 -9.56 -20.51 0.87
N ARG A 64 -9.12 -20.53 -0.39
CA ARG A 64 -9.56 -21.54 -1.38
C ARG A 64 -9.16 -22.96 -0.97
N LYS A 65 -7.99 -23.15 -0.37
CA LYS A 65 -7.53 -24.46 0.11
C LYS A 65 -8.33 -24.94 1.31
N GLU A 66 -8.59 -24.06 2.27
CA GLU A 66 -9.39 -24.37 3.47
C GLU A 66 -10.89 -24.50 3.17
N HIS A 67 -11.37 -23.78 2.15
CA HIS A 67 -12.76 -23.77 1.73
C HIS A 67 -12.91 -24.01 0.22
N PRO A 68 -12.69 -25.25 -0.27
CA PRO A 68 -12.74 -25.55 -1.71
C PRO A 68 -14.09 -25.32 -2.39
N HIS A 69 -15.16 -25.22 -1.60
CA HIS A 69 -16.53 -25.01 -2.07
C HIS A 69 -16.93 -23.54 -2.17
N TRP A 70 -16.08 -22.59 -1.75
CA TRP A 70 -16.37 -21.17 -1.88
C TRP A 70 -16.22 -20.71 -3.32
N ASP A 71 -17.14 -19.84 -3.75
CA ASP A 71 -17.06 -19.14 -5.01
C ASP A 71 -16.07 -17.97 -4.93
N ASP A 72 -15.83 -17.34 -6.08
CA ASP A 72 -14.86 -16.25 -6.20
C ASP A 72 -15.25 -15.02 -5.38
N GLU A 73 -16.53 -14.64 -5.40
CA GLU A 73 -17.05 -13.50 -4.66
C GLU A 73 -16.87 -13.67 -3.16
N ARG A 74 -17.19 -14.85 -2.62
CA ARG A 74 -17.00 -15.13 -1.19
C ARG A 74 -15.53 -15.07 -0.80
N LEU A 75 -14.63 -15.56 -1.64
CA LEU A 75 -13.19 -15.50 -1.41
C LEU A 75 -12.68 -14.07 -1.43
N TYR A 76 -13.06 -13.28 -2.43
CA TYR A 76 -12.68 -11.88 -2.54
C TYR A 76 -13.14 -11.07 -1.32
N GLN A 77 -14.42 -11.15 -0.96
CA GLN A 77 -14.96 -10.39 0.19
C GLN A 77 -14.32 -10.84 1.51
N THR A 78 -14.11 -12.15 1.71
CA THR A 78 -13.46 -12.64 2.93
C THR A 78 -11.98 -12.26 2.98
N GLY A 79 -11.27 -12.34 1.85
CA GLY A 79 -9.89 -11.87 1.72
C GLY A 79 -9.77 -10.40 2.09
N LYS A 80 -10.66 -9.55 1.56
CA LYS A 80 -10.73 -8.12 1.92
C LYS A 80 -10.92 -7.87 3.42
N LEU A 81 -11.76 -8.67 4.10
CA LEU A 81 -11.94 -8.57 5.55
C LEU A 81 -10.66 -8.94 6.32
N VAL A 82 -9.95 -10.00 5.90
CA VAL A 82 -8.66 -10.38 6.48
C VAL A 82 -7.63 -9.28 6.32
N ILE A 83 -7.46 -8.75 5.09
CA ILE A 83 -6.56 -7.62 4.82
C ILE A 83 -6.91 -6.40 5.67
N THR A 84 -8.20 -6.10 5.87
CA THR A 84 -8.63 -4.99 6.71
C THR A 84 -8.15 -5.17 8.16
N GLY A 85 -8.26 -6.39 8.70
CA GLY A 85 -7.75 -6.72 10.04
C GLY A 85 -6.23 -6.62 10.14
N GLU A 86 -5.50 -7.09 9.12
CA GLU A 86 -4.04 -6.99 9.04
C GLU A 86 -3.57 -5.53 9.01
N VAL A 87 -4.21 -4.70 8.19
CA VAL A 87 -3.91 -3.26 8.12
C VAL A 87 -4.10 -2.59 9.48
N ILE A 88 -5.25 -2.79 10.14
CA ILE A 88 -5.51 -2.17 11.45
C ILE A 88 -4.49 -2.64 12.49
N LYS A 89 -4.15 -3.93 12.47
CA LYS A 89 -3.17 -4.50 13.39
C LYS A 89 -1.78 -3.88 13.20
N ILE A 90 -1.27 -3.84 11.98
CA ILE A 90 0.03 -3.22 11.65
C ILE A 90 0.00 -1.73 12.00
N VAL A 91 -1.10 -1.04 11.71
CA VAL A 91 -1.26 0.39 12.02
C VAL A 91 -1.14 0.62 13.53
N ILE A 92 -1.80 -0.16 14.37
CA ILE A 92 -1.78 0.04 15.83
C ILE A 92 -0.46 -0.44 16.45
N GLU A 93 -0.04 -1.67 16.15
CA GLU A 93 1.05 -2.34 16.86
C GLU A 93 2.44 -1.91 16.38
N ASP A 94 2.58 -1.51 15.11
CA ASP A 94 3.86 -1.13 14.52
C ASP A 94 3.92 0.36 14.18
N TYR A 95 3.00 0.87 13.35
CA TYR A 95 3.07 2.23 12.83
C TYR A 95 2.83 3.31 13.90
N VAL A 96 1.70 3.25 14.61
CA VAL A 96 1.40 4.20 15.70
C VAL A 96 2.39 4.01 16.84
N ASN A 97 2.79 2.78 17.14
CA ASN A 97 3.76 2.49 18.18
C ASN A 97 5.13 3.14 17.88
N HIS A 98 5.58 3.07 16.62
CA HIS A 98 6.79 3.76 16.14
C HIS A 98 6.66 5.29 16.26
N LEU A 99 5.56 5.87 15.76
CA LEU A 99 5.35 7.33 15.76
C LEU A 99 5.18 7.91 17.16
N ALA A 100 4.43 7.23 18.02
CA ALA A 100 4.17 7.67 19.38
C ALA A 100 5.44 7.58 20.25
N ASN A 101 6.35 6.65 19.91
CA ASN A 101 7.62 6.42 20.61
C ASN A 101 7.42 6.25 22.13
N TYR A 102 6.38 5.51 22.51
CA TYR A 102 6.08 5.22 23.90
C TYR A 102 6.93 4.06 24.41
N ASN A 103 7.21 4.05 25.72
CA ASN A 103 7.74 2.88 26.42
C ASN A 103 6.64 1.83 26.72
N LEU A 104 5.50 1.91 26.02
CA LEU A 104 4.35 1.03 26.13
C LEU A 104 4.15 0.35 24.79
N LYS A 105 4.07 -0.98 24.80
CA LYS A 105 3.71 -1.74 23.61
C LYS A 105 2.20 -1.65 23.36
N LEU A 106 1.82 -0.91 22.32
CA LEU A 106 0.43 -0.89 21.85
C LEU A 106 0.01 -2.28 21.35
N LYS A 107 -1.26 -2.63 21.55
CA LYS A 107 -1.83 -3.93 21.16
C LYS A 107 -3.18 -3.71 20.49
N TYR A 108 -3.37 -4.36 19.34
CA TYR A 108 -4.69 -4.48 18.74
C TYR A 108 -5.47 -5.60 19.44
N ASN A 109 -6.42 -5.22 20.28
CA ASN A 109 -7.33 -6.14 20.94
C ASN A 109 -8.76 -5.55 20.98
N PRO A 110 -9.62 -5.88 20.01
CA PRO A 110 -11.01 -5.39 19.95
C PRO A 110 -11.83 -5.70 21.21
N GLU A 111 -11.53 -6.81 21.91
CA GLU A 111 -12.28 -7.24 23.09
C GLU A 111 -12.24 -6.22 24.23
N LEU A 112 -11.23 -5.35 24.27
CA LEU A 112 -11.10 -4.31 25.28
C LEU A 112 -12.26 -3.30 25.28
N VAL A 113 -12.96 -3.14 24.16
CA VAL A 113 -14.08 -2.19 24.03
C VAL A 113 -15.46 -2.87 24.01
N PHE A 114 -15.54 -4.20 24.12
CA PHE A 114 -16.81 -4.92 24.01
C PHE A 114 -17.81 -4.60 25.14
N ASP A 115 -17.30 -4.42 26.36
CA ASP A 115 -18.12 -4.11 27.55
C ASP A 115 -18.28 -2.60 27.79
N HIS A 116 -17.94 -1.77 26.80
CA HIS A 116 -17.98 -0.32 26.88
C HIS A 116 -18.96 0.25 25.85
N GLY A 117 -19.56 1.41 26.17
CA GLY A 117 -20.35 2.18 25.21
C GLY A 117 -19.43 2.80 24.14
N TYR A 118 -19.08 2.02 23.11
CA TYR A 118 -18.24 2.45 21.99
C TYR A 118 -19.05 2.43 20.69
N ASP A 119 -18.93 3.49 19.88
CA ASP A 119 -19.56 3.58 18.56
C ASP A 119 -18.61 3.03 17.49
N TYR A 120 -19.06 1.99 16.77
CA TYR A 120 -18.32 1.37 15.67
C TYR A 120 -18.57 2.09 14.34
N ASN A 121 -18.53 3.42 14.38
CA ASN A 121 -18.70 4.28 13.24
C ASN A 121 -17.62 5.37 13.24
N ASN A 122 -17.17 5.75 12.05
CA ASN A 122 -16.18 6.79 11.89
C ASN A 122 -16.52 7.69 10.72
N ARG A 123 -16.35 9.00 10.92
CA ARG A 123 -16.41 10.02 9.87
C ARG A 123 -15.07 10.73 9.82
N ILE A 124 -14.44 10.76 8.65
CA ILE A 124 -13.18 11.48 8.47
C ILE A 124 -13.46 12.97 8.48
N HIS A 125 -12.88 13.67 9.46
CA HIS A 125 -13.04 15.12 9.66
C HIS A 125 -12.00 15.90 8.85
N LEU A 126 -12.33 17.15 8.49
CA LEU A 126 -11.45 18.02 7.70
C LEU A 126 -10.18 18.38 8.47
N GLU A 127 -10.29 18.58 9.77
CA GLU A 127 -9.19 18.89 10.68
C GLU A 127 -8.17 17.76 10.70
N PHE A 128 -8.63 16.51 10.67
CA PHE A 128 -7.76 15.34 10.58
C PHE A 128 -7.04 15.28 9.23
N ASN A 129 -7.72 15.66 8.13
CA ASN A 129 -7.09 15.77 6.81
C ASN A 129 -5.96 16.81 6.81
N HIS A 130 -6.20 18.01 7.34
CA HIS A 130 -5.18 19.06 7.47
C HIS A 130 -4.02 18.63 8.36
N MET A 131 -4.30 17.94 9.46
CA MET A 131 -3.27 17.43 10.37
C MET A 131 -2.34 16.43 9.66
N TYR A 132 -2.86 15.60 8.76
CA TYR A 132 -2.09 14.55 8.07
C TYR A 132 -1.24 15.04 6.88
N HIS A 133 -1.09 16.35 6.71
CA HIS A 133 -0.23 16.95 5.67
C HIS A 133 1.26 16.88 6.03
N TRP A 134 1.80 15.67 6.20
CA TRP A 134 3.18 15.41 6.62
C TRP A 134 4.20 15.43 5.46
N HIS A 135 4.05 16.41 4.57
CA HIS A 135 4.97 16.64 3.46
C HIS A 135 6.45 16.80 3.87
N PRO A 136 6.80 17.37 5.05
CA PRO A 136 8.18 17.45 5.51
C PRO A 136 8.91 16.10 5.65
N PHE A 137 8.20 14.97 5.70
CA PHE A 137 8.82 13.65 5.72
C PHE A 137 9.50 13.27 4.40
N SER A 138 9.13 13.91 3.29
CA SER A 138 9.76 13.65 1.99
C SER A 138 11.23 14.09 2.01
N PRO A 139 12.17 13.23 1.58
CA PRO A 139 13.57 13.62 1.44
C PRO A 139 13.78 14.52 0.21
N ASP A 140 14.95 15.15 0.13
CA ASP A 140 15.39 15.90 -1.04
C ASP A 140 15.69 14.98 -2.25
N GLU A 141 16.21 13.78 -1.97
CA GLU A 141 16.56 12.74 -2.96
C GLU A 141 16.11 11.36 -2.50
N PHE A 142 15.72 10.50 -3.44
CA PHE A 142 15.43 9.08 -3.23
C PHE A 142 16.59 8.23 -3.74
N ASP A 143 17.34 7.59 -2.83
CA ASP A 143 18.38 6.61 -3.20
C ASP A 143 17.78 5.22 -3.25
N ILE A 144 17.68 4.65 -4.46
CA ILE A 144 17.20 3.30 -4.69
C ILE A 144 18.35 2.47 -5.25
N SER A 145 18.88 1.57 -4.42
CA SER A 145 19.98 0.67 -4.78
C SER A 145 21.20 1.39 -5.38
N GLY A 146 21.56 2.56 -4.85
CA GLY A 146 22.69 3.39 -5.31
C GLY A 146 22.35 4.31 -6.48
N THR A 147 21.12 4.26 -7.01
CA THR A 147 20.63 5.21 -8.01
C THR A 147 19.83 6.30 -7.31
N LYS A 148 20.29 7.55 -7.40
CA LYS A 148 19.61 8.71 -6.84
C LYS A 148 18.59 9.29 -7.81
N TYR A 149 17.43 9.66 -7.28
CA TYR A 149 16.36 10.32 -8.00
C TYR A 149 15.95 11.59 -7.27
N SER A 150 15.84 12.71 -7.98
CA SER A 150 15.08 13.87 -7.52
C SER A 150 13.58 13.57 -7.49
N ILE A 151 12.80 14.35 -6.76
CA ILE A 151 11.33 14.20 -6.74
C ILE A 151 10.71 14.26 -8.16
N SER A 152 11.25 15.09 -9.06
CA SER A 152 10.79 15.19 -10.44
C SER A 152 11.08 13.96 -11.28
N GLU A 153 12.19 13.26 -11.00
CA GLU A 153 12.54 12.01 -11.69
C GLU A 153 11.81 10.80 -11.08
N PHE A 154 11.34 10.92 -9.84
CA PHE A 154 10.65 9.85 -9.12
C PHE A 154 9.14 9.87 -9.34
N MET A 155 8.54 11.05 -9.42
CA MET A 155 7.09 11.22 -9.53
C MET A 155 6.57 10.76 -10.90
N TYR A 156 5.43 10.07 -10.92
CA TYR A 156 4.79 9.44 -12.08
C TYR A 156 5.64 8.37 -12.78
N HIS A 157 6.61 7.81 -12.08
CA HIS A 157 7.49 6.76 -12.61
C HIS A 157 7.37 5.43 -11.83
N PRO A 158 6.18 4.79 -11.76
CA PRO A 158 5.99 3.54 -11.03
C PRO A 158 6.88 2.39 -11.54
N GLU A 159 7.34 2.47 -12.80
CA GLU A 159 8.29 1.53 -13.39
C GLU A 159 9.63 1.48 -12.65
N ILE A 160 9.99 2.49 -11.85
CA ILE A 160 11.20 2.48 -11.02
C ILE A 160 11.16 1.29 -10.06
N VAL A 161 9.99 0.98 -9.46
CA VAL A 161 9.86 -0.17 -8.56
C VAL A 161 10.09 -1.48 -9.31
N VAL A 162 9.55 -1.59 -10.53
CA VAL A 162 9.72 -2.77 -11.38
C VAL A 162 11.18 -2.94 -11.83
N LYS A 163 11.86 -1.82 -12.17
CA LYS A 163 13.26 -1.80 -12.59
C LYS A 163 14.20 -2.32 -11.51
N HIS A 164 14.01 -1.88 -10.26
CA HIS A 164 14.87 -2.26 -9.14
C HIS A 164 14.46 -3.58 -8.46
N GLY A 165 13.22 -4.02 -8.68
CA GLY A 165 12.63 -5.19 -8.02
C GLY A 165 12.10 -4.85 -6.62
N MET A 166 11.09 -5.60 -6.17
CA MET A 166 10.38 -5.28 -4.92
C MET A 166 11.31 -5.29 -3.71
N SER A 167 12.17 -6.31 -3.61
CA SER A 167 13.04 -6.50 -2.45
C SER A 167 14.04 -5.35 -2.29
N SER A 168 14.75 -5.00 -3.36
CA SER A 168 15.78 -3.95 -3.34
C SER A 168 15.15 -2.57 -3.10
N PHE A 169 13.96 -2.33 -3.65
CA PHE A 169 13.23 -1.08 -3.46
C PHE A 169 12.78 -0.92 -1.99
N VAL A 170 12.16 -1.95 -1.40
CA VAL A 170 11.74 -1.95 0.02
C VAL A 170 12.94 -1.76 0.96
N ASP A 171 14.06 -2.46 0.70
CA ASP A 171 15.28 -2.33 1.50
C ASP A 171 15.85 -0.90 1.44
N SER A 172 15.86 -0.29 0.25
CA SER A 172 16.30 1.11 0.08
C SER A 172 15.40 2.08 0.84
N MET A 173 14.08 1.95 0.71
CA MET A 173 13.10 2.81 1.39
C MET A 173 13.12 2.65 2.92
N SER A 174 13.47 1.47 3.42
CA SER A 174 13.53 1.18 4.85
C SER A 174 14.81 1.72 5.52
N LYS A 175 15.88 1.93 4.74
CA LYS A 175 17.15 2.55 5.19
C LYS A 175 17.15 4.06 5.04
N GLY A 176 16.35 4.59 4.13
CA GLY A 176 16.18 6.03 3.93
C GLY A 176 15.62 6.69 5.18
N LEU A 177 16.28 7.76 5.65
CA LEU A 177 15.74 8.59 6.72
C LEU A 177 14.66 9.51 6.12
N CYS A 178 13.52 9.62 6.80
CA CYS A 178 12.55 10.66 6.51
C CYS A 178 13.00 12.00 7.11
N GLY A 179 12.46 13.10 6.58
CA GLY A 179 12.59 14.41 7.20
C GLY A 179 11.92 14.48 8.58
N LYS A 180 12.20 15.54 9.33
CA LYS A 180 11.62 15.78 10.67
C LYS A 180 10.22 16.35 10.61
#